data_AF-A0A736KQY2-F1
#
_entry.id   AF-A0A736KQY2-F1
#
_cell.length_a   1.000
_cell.length_b   1.000
_cell.length_c   1.000
_cell.angle_alpha   90.00
_cell.angle_beta   90.00
_cell.angle_gamma   90.00
#
_symmetry.space_group_name_H-M   'P 1'
#
loop_
_entity.id
_entity.type
_entity.pdbx_description
1 polymer ?
#
loop_
_entity_poly.entity_id
_entity_poly.type
_entity_poly.pdbx_seq_one_letter_code
_entity_poly.pdbx_strand_id
1 'polypeptide(L)'
;MNTLPIILTGDRPTGSLHLGHYVGSLRQRVALQQDHQQYVLIADLQGLTDNGSNPQKIRDNIPQVLADYLAVGIDPALTTICLQSALPALAELTVLYMNIVTVARVERNPTVKNEIAQKGFTRSLPVGFMAYPISQAADITAFKAEMVPVGDDQLPMIEQTNEIVHKMNSLFSSPVLRPCQALLSDTGRLPGIDGSAKMSKSLGNTLLLSASEETIHRAVSAMYTDPNHLKISDPGKIEGNVVFTWLDAFHPDKAKVAAMKAHYQQGGLGDRVCKNELETCLQELIAPIRERRATFIADKGMLMELLKKGSERAHEVTQKTLQEVKRGLGLPTLFQV
;
A
#
# COMPACT_ATOMS: atom_id res chain seq x y z
N MET A 1 21.22 18.25 10.50
CA MET A 1 20.30 17.92 9.39
C MET A 1 19.93 16.46 9.58
N ASN A 2 18.65 16.10 9.55
CA ASN A 2 18.25 14.71 9.74
C ASN A 2 18.82 13.90 8.56
N THR A 3 19.70 12.95 8.86
CA THR A 3 20.49 12.17 7.88
C THR A 3 19.77 10.90 7.44
N LEU A 4 18.54 10.68 7.91
CA LEU A 4 17.79 9.47 7.61
C LEU A 4 17.28 9.51 6.17
N PRO A 5 17.36 8.41 5.42
CA PRO A 5 16.77 8.34 4.09
C PRO A 5 15.25 8.59 4.15
N ILE A 6 14.74 9.25 3.11
CA ILE A 6 13.31 9.62 3.05
C ILE A 6 12.52 8.51 2.36
N ILE A 7 11.42 8.12 2.99
CA ILE A 7 10.48 7.14 2.45
C ILE A 7 9.13 7.79 2.19
N LEU A 8 8.56 7.51 1.02
CA LEU A 8 7.15 7.76 0.73
C LEU A 8 6.45 6.44 0.43
N THR A 9 5.29 6.25 1.03
CA THR A 9 4.36 5.16 0.73
C THR A 9 2.94 5.66 0.94
N GLY A 10 1.92 4.89 0.61
CA GLY A 10 0.55 5.32 0.79
C GLY A 10 -0.46 4.35 0.22
N ASP A 11 -1.73 4.69 0.40
CA ASP A 11 -2.86 3.93 -0.11
C ASP A 11 -3.97 4.87 -0.57
N ARG A 12 -4.68 4.45 -1.61
CA ARG A 12 -5.93 5.11 -2.03
C ARG A 12 -7.03 4.77 -1.02
N PRO A 13 -7.77 5.75 -0.46
CA PRO A 13 -8.81 5.49 0.52
C PRO A 13 -10.08 4.93 -0.15
N THR A 14 -10.05 3.66 -0.54
CA THR A 14 -11.15 2.97 -1.25
C THR A 14 -11.93 1.99 -0.37
N GLY A 15 -11.54 1.85 0.90
CA GLY A 15 -12.15 1.01 1.93
C GLY A 15 -11.16 0.70 3.06
N SER A 16 -11.63 0.11 4.16
CA SER A 16 -10.75 -0.38 5.25
C SER A 16 -9.69 -1.36 4.76
N LEU A 17 -8.52 -1.39 5.38
CA LEU A 17 -7.41 -2.25 5.01
C LEU A 17 -7.62 -3.70 5.50
N HIS A 18 -6.86 -4.61 4.91
CA HIS A 18 -6.97 -6.05 5.12
C HIS A 18 -5.58 -6.69 5.24
N LEU A 19 -5.53 -7.96 5.64
CA LEU A 19 -4.27 -8.69 5.86
C LEU A 19 -3.32 -8.71 4.65
N GLY A 20 -3.83 -8.68 3.43
CA GLY A 20 -3.00 -8.46 2.25
C GLY A 20 -2.19 -7.15 2.28
N HIS A 21 -2.76 -6.05 2.77
CA HIS A 21 -2.02 -4.80 2.99
C HIS A 21 -1.03 -4.93 4.16
N TYR A 22 -1.40 -5.66 5.21
CA TYR A 22 -0.52 -5.87 6.36
C TYR A 22 0.79 -6.54 5.97
N VAL A 23 0.70 -7.66 5.25
CA VAL A 23 1.86 -8.42 4.76
C VAL A 23 2.57 -7.67 3.64
N GLY A 24 1.80 -7.07 2.72
CA GLY A 24 2.35 -6.41 1.54
C GLY A 24 3.10 -5.12 1.83
N SER A 25 2.70 -4.34 2.85
CA SER A 25 3.35 -3.05 3.13
C SER A 25 3.31 -2.62 4.60
N LEU A 26 2.18 -2.75 5.31
CA LEU A 26 2.02 -2.07 6.61
C LEU A 26 3.01 -2.56 7.67
N ARG A 27 3.28 -3.87 7.74
CA ARG A 27 4.29 -4.41 8.66
C ARG A 27 5.66 -3.78 8.43
N GLN A 28 6.04 -3.57 7.18
CA GLN A 28 7.30 -2.93 6.82
C GLN A 28 7.29 -1.44 7.18
N ARG A 29 6.18 -0.72 6.94
CA ARG A 29 6.03 0.70 7.35
C ARG A 29 6.19 0.89 8.85
N VAL A 30 5.71 -0.07 9.66
CA VAL A 30 5.87 -0.02 11.12
C VAL A 30 7.33 -0.20 11.54
N ALA A 31 8.11 -0.98 10.80
CA ALA A 31 9.54 -1.12 11.04
C ALA A 31 10.32 0.13 10.59
N LEU A 32 10.07 0.60 9.37
CA LEU A 32 10.81 1.69 8.73
C LEU A 32 10.66 3.04 9.42
N GLN A 33 9.57 3.28 10.15
CA GLN A 33 9.40 4.54 10.87
C GLN A 33 10.44 4.78 11.99
N GLN A 34 11.21 3.75 12.39
CA GLN A 34 12.22 3.87 13.45
C GLN A 34 13.55 4.42 12.92
N ASP A 35 13.88 4.16 11.66
CA ASP A 35 15.18 4.42 11.05
C ASP A 35 15.09 5.24 9.74
N HIS A 36 13.89 5.63 9.33
CA HIS A 36 13.66 6.48 8.16
C HIS A 36 12.81 7.70 8.48
N GLN A 37 13.01 8.77 7.70
CA GLN A 37 12.05 9.85 7.65
C GLN A 37 10.86 9.41 6.78
N GLN A 38 9.79 8.95 7.43
CA GLN A 38 8.65 8.33 6.76
C GLN A 38 7.49 9.30 6.52
N TYR A 39 7.02 9.32 5.27
CA TYR A 39 5.76 9.93 4.85
C TYR A 39 4.78 8.85 4.40
N VAL A 40 3.54 8.92 4.90
CA VAL A 40 2.44 8.04 4.48
C VAL A 40 1.32 8.88 3.90
N LEU A 41 1.08 8.72 2.61
CA LEU A 41 0.08 9.47 1.87
C LEU A 41 -1.27 8.74 1.88
N ILE A 42 -2.32 9.43 2.28
CA ILE A 42 -3.70 9.06 1.95
C ILE A 42 -3.99 9.67 0.58
N ALA A 43 -3.86 8.84 -0.47
CA ALA A 43 -3.89 9.26 -1.87
C ALA A 43 -5.32 9.39 -2.40
N ASP A 44 -6.06 10.39 -1.90
CA ASP A 44 -7.46 10.62 -2.22
C ASP A 44 -7.67 11.11 -3.67
N LEU A 45 -6.80 12.01 -4.18
CA LEU A 45 -6.86 12.42 -5.60
C LEU A 45 -6.61 11.24 -6.54
N GLN A 46 -5.63 10.38 -6.23
CA GLN A 46 -5.39 9.16 -7.00
C GLN A 46 -6.59 8.18 -6.87
N GLY A 47 -7.22 8.10 -5.69
CA GLY A 47 -8.45 7.33 -5.47
C GLY A 47 -9.64 7.80 -6.30
N LEU A 48 -9.69 9.08 -6.66
CA LEU A 48 -10.73 9.62 -7.54
C LEU A 48 -10.53 9.22 -9.02
N THR A 49 -9.34 8.80 -9.42
CA THR A 49 -9.08 8.43 -10.83
C THR A 49 -9.89 7.21 -11.28
N ASP A 50 -10.19 6.27 -10.36
CA ASP A 50 -11.04 5.10 -10.60
C ASP A 50 -12.35 5.09 -9.81
N ASN A 51 -12.65 6.16 -9.06
CA ASN A 51 -13.91 6.36 -8.33
C ASN A 51 -14.52 7.76 -8.58
N GLY A 52 -14.22 8.39 -9.71
CA GLY A 52 -14.66 9.76 -10.01
C GLY A 52 -16.19 9.95 -10.05
N SER A 53 -16.94 8.88 -10.31
CA SER A 53 -18.42 8.87 -10.23
C SER A 53 -18.96 8.66 -8.82
N ASN A 54 -18.11 8.35 -7.83
CA ASN A 54 -18.48 8.15 -6.43
C ASN A 54 -17.43 8.76 -5.48
N PRO A 55 -17.26 10.10 -5.48
CA PRO A 55 -16.29 10.78 -4.61
C PRO A 55 -16.60 10.61 -3.11
N GLN A 56 -17.86 10.41 -2.74
CA GLN A 56 -18.27 10.17 -1.35
C GLN A 56 -17.59 8.92 -0.78
N LYS A 57 -17.46 7.84 -1.58
CA LYS A 57 -16.72 6.65 -1.19
C LYS A 57 -15.26 6.95 -0.81
N ILE A 58 -14.59 7.85 -1.53
CA ILE A 58 -13.21 8.24 -1.21
C ILE A 58 -13.16 9.01 0.10
N ARG A 59 -14.00 10.04 0.21
CA ARG A 59 -14.11 10.88 1.42
C ARG A 59 -14.38 10.05 2.68
N ASP A 60 -15.38 9.17 2.62
CA ASP A 60 -15.85 8.43 3.79
C ASP A 60 -14.83 7.37 4.26
N ASN A 61 -13.88 6.98 3.40
CA ASN A 61 -12.83 6.01 3.72
C ASN A 61 -11.50 6.62 4.18
N ILE A 62 -11.32 7.94 4.09
CA ILE A 62 -10.14 8.63 4.66
C ILE A 62 -9.95 8.29 6.15
N PRO A 63 -10.96 8.50 7.04
CA PRO A 63 -10.79 8.16 8.46
C PRO A 63 -10.67 6.65 8.71
N GLN A 64 -11.20 5.80 7.81
CA GLN A 64 -11.06 4.34 7.94
C GLN A 64 -9.61 3.91 7.74
N VAL A 65 -8.97 4.38 6.66
CA VAL A 65 -7.56 4.09 6.36
C VAL A 65 -6.66 4.67 7.43
N LEU A 66 -6.93 5.88 7.90
CA LEU A 66 -6.15 6.48 8.98
C LEU A 66 -6.24 5.66 10.28
N ALA A 67 -7.45 5.23 10.67
CA ALA A 67 -7.62 4.37 11.83
C ALA A 67 -6.89 3.03 11.67
N ASP A 68 -6.89 2.45 10.46
CA ASP A 68 -6.13 1.22 10.16
C ASP A 68 -4.62 1.42 10.31
N TYR A 69 -4.06 2.54 9.82
CA TYR A 69 -2.65 2.88 10.00
C TYR A 69 -2.25 2.99 11.47
N LEU A 70 -3.01 3.73 12.26
CA LEU A 70 -2.73 3.88 13.70
C LEU A 70 -2.90 2.55 14.43
N ALA A 71 -3.91 1.77 14.06
CA ALA A 71 -4.19 0.48 14.68
C ALA A 71 -3.08 -0.56 14.46
N VAL A 72 -2.40 -0.55 13.32
CA VAL A 72 -1.26 -1.45 13.07
C VAL A 72 0.04 -0.98 13.75
N GLY A 73 0.08 0.25 14.26
CA GLY A 73 1.23 0.80 14.97
C GLY A 73 2.05 1.83 14.19
N ILE A 74 1.50 2.45 13.14
CA ILE A 74 2.12 3.64 12.54
C ILE A 74 1.93 4.79 13.53
N ASP A 75 3.04 5.31 14.05
CA ASP A 75 3.07 6.36 15.06
C ASP A 75 3.17 7.74 14.39
N PRO A 76 2.20 8.65 14.57
CA PRO A 76 2.22 10.01 14.02
C PRO A 76 3.33 10.92 14.59
N ALA A 77 3.99 10.51 15.68
CA ALA A 77 5.17 11.19 16.20
C ALA A 77 6.42 10.87 15.38
N LEU A 78 6.47 9.69 14.75
CA LEU A 78 7.60 9.21 13.93
C LEU A 78 7.32 9.33 12.43
N THR A 79 6.06 9.20 12.04
CA THR A 79 5.59 9.21 10.65
C THR A 79 4.74 10.43 10.35
N THR A 80 5.01 11.09 9.23
CA THR A 80 4.12 12.15 8.72
C THR A 80 3.03 11.54 7.86
N ILE A 81 1.82 11.40 8.42
CA ILE A 81 0.63 10.96 7.68
C ILE A 81 -0.08 12.17 7.08
N CYS A 82 -0.29 12.20 5.77
CA CYS A 82 -0.81 13.39 5.08
C CYS A 82 -1.87 13.06 4.02
N LEU A 83 -2.73 14.03 3.71
CA LEU A 83 -3.78 13.90 2.70
C LEU A 83 -3.30 14.50 1.37
N GLN A 84 -3.40 13.74 0.28
CA GLN A 84 -2.90 14.17 -1.03
C GLN A 84 -3.59 15.44 -1.53
N SER A 85 -4.90 15.56 -1.39
CA SER A 85 -5.64 16.77 -1.80
C SER A 85 -5.33 18.02 -0.98
N ALA A 86 -4.70 17.89 0.19
CA ALA A 86 -4.24 19.02 0.99
C ALA A 86 -2.87 19.58 0.54
N LEU A 87 -2.25 18.97 -0.47
CA LEU A 87 -0.90 19.27 -0.94
C LEU A 87 -0.95 19.78 -2.40
N PRO A 88 -1.26 21.07 -2.64
CA PRO A 88 -1.45 21.61 -3.99
C PRO A 88 -0.18 21.50 -4.86
N ALA A 89 1.00 21.46 -4.23
CA ALA A 89 2.27 21.23 -4.92
C ALA A 89 2.27 19.95 -5.77
N LEU A 90 1.58 18.90 -5.32
CA LEU A 90 1.52 17.61 -6.02
C LEU A 90 0.78 17.75 -7.35
N ALA A 91 -0.33 18.48 -7.36
CA ALA A 91 -1.10 18.75 -8.57
C ALA A 91 -0.32 19.63 -9.56
N GLU A 92 0.36 20.67 -9.07
CA GLU A 92 1.16 21.55 -9.94
C GLU A 92 2.37 20.82 -10.54
N LEU A 93 3.09 20.02 -9.74
CA LEU A 93 4.18 19.16 -10.24
C LEU A 93 3.68 18.15 -11.27
N THR A 94 2.49 17.56 -11.06
CA THR A 94 1.86 16.66 -12.02
C THR A 94 1.69 17.35 -13.38
N VAL A 95 1.15 18.58 -13.40
CA VAL A 95 0.97 19.36 -14.63
C VAL A 95 2.30 19.64 -15.30
N LEU A 96 3.34 20.00 -14.55
CA LEU A 96 4.68 20.21 -15.10
C LEU A 96 5.20 18.94 -15.77
N TYR A 97 5.07 17.78 -15.11
CA TYR A 97 5.57 16.50 -15.62
C TYR A 97 4.79 15.98 -16.83
N MET A 98 3.50 16.30 -16.95
CA MET A 98 2.71 15.96 -18.13
C MET A 98 3.28 16.52 -19.44
N ASN A 99 4.08 17.59 -19.40
CA ASN A 99 4.70 18.18 -20.59
C ASN A 99 5.91 17.41 -21.12
N ILE A 100 6.46 16.48 -20.36
CA ILE A 100 7.65 15.70 -20.74
C ILE A 100 7.38 14.20 -20.90
N VAL A 101 6.22 13.73 -20.48
CA VAL A 101 5.78 12.34 -20.63
C VAL A 101 4.81 12.24 -21.78
N THR A 102 5.11 11.39 -22.77
CA THR A 102 4.22 11.18 -23.91
C THR A 102 3.09 10.21 -23.58
N VAL A 103 1.95 10.36 -24.27
CA VAL A 103 0.82 9.41 -24.19
C VAL A 103 1.30 7.98 -24.45
N ALA A 104 2.12 7.77 -25.49
CA ALA A 104 2.66 6.47 -25.84
C ALA A 104 3.57 5.83 -24.76
N ARG A 105 4.18 6.63 -23.87
CA ARG A 105 4.94 6.07 -22.73
C ARG A 105 4.00 5.56 -21.65
N VAL A 106 2.95 6.32 -21.34
CA VAL A 106 1.94 5.96 -20.35
C VAL A 106 1.15 4.71 -20.78
N GLU A 107 0.74 4.63 -22.04
CA GLU A 107 0.00 3.47 -22.58
C GLU A 107 0.81 2.17 -22.56
N ARG A 108 2.15 2.26 -22.58
CA ARG A 108 3.05 1.12 -22.50
C ARG A 108 3.36 0.68 -21.07
N ASN A 109 2.90 1.41 -20.06
CA ASN A 109 3.08 1.00 -18.67
C ASN A 109 2.26 -0.29 -18.40
N PRO A 110 2.91 -1.44 -18.10
CA PRO A 110 2.23 -2.71 -17.98
C PRO A 110 1.29 -2.76 -16.76
N THR A 111 1.60 -2.04 -15.69
CA THR A 111 0.76 -1.91 -14.49
C THR A 111 -0.57 -1.25 -14.86
N VAL A 112 -0.51 -0.09 -15.51
CA VAL A 112 -1.68 0.65 -15.97
C VAL A 112 -2.51 -0.19 -16.94
N LYS A 113 -1.87 -0.83 -17.92
CA LYS A 113 -2.55 -1.70 -18.90
C LYS A 113 -3.31 -2.85 -18.23
N ASN A 114 -2.69 -3.49 -17.24
CA ASN A 114 -3.34 -4.58 -16.49
C ASN A 114 -4.52 -4.05 -15.65
N GLU A 115 -4.38 -2.90 -15.01
CA GLU A 115 -5.47 -2.31 -14.22
C GLU A 115 -6.65 -1.84 -15.10
N ILE A 116 -6.39 -1.28 -16.29
CA ILE A 116 -7.43 -0.90 -17.26
C ILE A 116 -8.28 -2.12 -17.63
N ALA A 117 -7.62 -3.25 -17.93
CA ALA A 117 -8.29 -4.49 -18.28
C ALA A 117 -9.13 -5.02 -17.11
N GLN A 118 -8.57 -5.05 -15.89
CA GLN A 118 -9.26 -5.51 -14.68
C GLN A 118 -10.48 -4.66 -14.32
N LYS A 119 -10.41 -3.35 -14.58
CA LYS A 119 -11.50 -2.39 -14.27
C LYS A 119 -12.55 -2.28 -15.37
N GLY A 120 -12.34 -2.93 -16.52
CA GLY A 120 -13.25 -2.81 -17.67
C GLY A 120 -13.25 -1.41 -18.30
N PHE A 121 -12.19 -0.62 -18.09
CA PHE A 121 -12.08 0.76 -18.60
C PHE A 121 -11.74 0.83 -20.09
N THR A 122 -11.57 -0.30 -20.78
CA THR A 122 -11.19 -0.37 -22.20
C THR A 122 -12.07 0.47 -23.13
N ARG A 123 -13.34 0.71 -22.78
CA ARG A 123 -14.27 1.53 -23.58
C ARG A 123 -14.46 2.96 -23.07
N SER A 124 -14.04 3.26 -21.84
CA SER A 124 -14.23 4.56 -21.20
C SER A 124 -13.14 4.75 -20.14
N LEU A 125 -11.94 5.05 -20.60
CA LEU A 125 -10.76 5.25 -19.76
C LEU A 125 -10.73 6.69 -19.24
N PRO A 126 -10.84 6.93 -17.92
CA PRO A 126 -10.71 8.28 -17.39
C PRO A 126 -9.30 8.84 -17.65
N VAL A 127 -9.21 10.09 -18.09
CA VAL A 127 -7.91 10.77 -18.34
C VAL A 127 -7.04 10.77 -17.09
N GLY A 128 -7.62 11.05 -15.93
CA GLY A 128 -6.91 10.99 -14.65
C GLY A 128 -6.36 9.59 -14.34
N PHE A 129 -7.07 8.53 -14.74
CA PHE A 129 -6.59 7.15 -14.58
C PHE A 129 -5.46 6.83 -15.56
N MET A 130 -5.54 7.29 -16.80
CA MET A 130 -4.40 7.16 -17.71
C MET A 130 -3.17 7.87 -17.13
N ALA A 131 -3.32 9.10 -16.64
CA ALA A 131 -2.21 9.93 -16.19
C ALA A 131 -1.72 9.67 -14.75
N TYR A 132 -2.32 8.76 -13.98
CA TYR A 132 -1.95 8.56 -12.57
C TYR A 132 -0.46 8.21 -12.34
N PRO A 133 0.28 7.56 -13.27
CA PRO A 133 1.71 7.39 -13.09
C PRO A 133 2.52 8.68 -13.03
N ILE A 134 2.05 9.71 -13.73
CA ILE A 134 2.68 11.02 -13.71
C ILE A 134 2.39 11.71 -12.37
N SER A 135 1.15 11.59 -11.85
CA SER A 135 0.83 12.16 -10.54
C SER A 135 1.51 11.41 -9.39
N GLN A 136 1.66 10.09 -9.49
CA GLN A 136 2.39 9.30 -8.51
C GLN A 136 3.89 9.64 -8.50
N ALA A 137 4.48 9.91 -9.67
CA ALA A 137 5.84 10.44 -9.74
C ALA A 137 5.94 11.82 -9.06
N ALA A 138 4.95 12.71 -9.24
CA ALA A 138 4.88 13.99 -8.54
C ALA A 138 4.75 13.82 -7.02
N ASP A 139 3.97 12.85 -6.54
CA ASP A 139 3.90 12.51 -5.12
C ASP A 139 5.30 12.15 -4.60
N ILE A 140 6.00 11.20 -5.25
CA ILE A 140 7.33 10.72 -4.85
C ILE A 140 8.37 11.86 -4.83
N THR A 141 8.45 12.62 -5.92
CA THR A 141 9.50 13.62 -6.10
C THR A 141 9.28 14.86 -5.22
N ALA A 142 8.03 15.23 -4.90
CA ALA A 142 7.72 16.36 -4.03
C ALA A 142 8.30 16.18 -2.61
N PHE A 143 8.30 14.95 -2.10
CA PHE A 143 8.94 14.61 -0.83
C PHE A 143 10.44 14.31 -0.96
N LYS A 144 10.98 14.30 -2.18
CA LYS A 144 12.34 13.84 -2.50
C LYS A 144 12.62 12.45 -1.90
N ALA A 145 11.62 11.56 -1.98
CA ALA A 145 11.75 10.23 -1.43
C ALA A 145 12.86 9.44 -2.16
N GLU A 146 13.72 8.80 -1.39
CA GLU A 146 14.84 8.01 -1.89
C GLU A 146 14.46 6.54 -2.00
N MET A 147 13.47 6.10 -1.20
CA MET A 147 12.95 4.75 -1.22
C MET A 147 11.42 4.73 -1.17
N VAL A 148 10.82 3.77 -1.88
CA VAL A 148 9.37 3.62 -1.98
C VAL A 148 9.00 2.15 -1.75
N PRO A 149 8.43 1.80 -0.58
CA PRO A 149 7.88 0.48 -0.30
C PRO A 149 6.75 0.13 -1.26
N VAL A 150 6.96 -0.87 -2.11
CA VAL A 150 6.01 -1.27 -3.15
C VAL A 150 6.08 -2.77 -3.46
N GLY A 151 5.04 -3.30 -4.11
CA GLY A 151 5.08 -4.63 -4.70
C GLY A 151 5.71 -4.64 -6.10
N ASP A 152 6.05 -5.83 -6.60
CA ASP A 152 6.70 -6.01 -7.92
C ASP A 152 5.92 -5.37 -9.08
N ASP A 153 4.60 -5.33 -9.00
CA ASP A 153 3.75 -4.71 -10.02
C ASP A 153 3.89 -3.20 -10.09
N GLN A 154 4.55 -2.56 -9.14
CA GLN A 154 4.79 -1.12 -9.13
C GLN A 154 6.20 -0.76 -9.60
N LEU A 155 7.07 -1.74 -9.90
CA LEU A 155 8.40 -1.47 -10.47
C LEU A 155 8.34 -0.59 -11.74
N PRO A 156 7.39 -0.80 -12.68
CA PRO A 156 7.25 0.09 -13.84
C PRO A 156 6.90 1.54 -13.48
N MET A 157 6.25 1.75 -12.34
CA MET A 157 5.92 3.09 -11.82
C MET A 157 7.17 3.79 -11.29
N ILE A 158 8.03 3.06 -10.59
CA ILE A 158 9.31 3.56 -10.08
C ILE A 158 10.27 3.86 -11.24
N GLU A 159 10.32 2.99 -12.25
CA GLU A 159 11.06 3.23 -13.48
C GLU A 159 10.60 4.54 -14.17
N GLN A 160 9.30 4.68 -14.39
CA GLN A 160 8.73 5.89 -15.01
C GLN A 160 8.97 7.15 -14.17
N THR A 161 8.95 7.03 -12.84
CA THR A 161 9.31 8.13 -11.92
C THR A 161 10.76 8.56 -12.12
N ASN A 162 11.69 7.61 -12.21
CA ASN A 162 13.10 7.91 -12.41
C ASN A 162 13.39 8.48 -13.81
N GLU A 163 12.67 8.03 -14.85
CA GLU A 163 12.72 8.66 -16.19
C GLU A 163 12.30 10.14 -16.14
N ILE A 164 11.20 10.44 -15.43
CA ILE A 164 10.73 11.82 -15.21
C ILE A 164 11.79 12.63 -14.47
N VAL A 165 12.37 12.10 -13.40
CA VAL A 165 13.45 12.75 -12.65
C VAL A 165 14.63 13.10 -13.55
N HIS A 166 15.13 12.14 -14.34
CA HIS A 166 16.24 12.36 -15.25
C HIS A 166 15.91 13.42 -16.31
N LYS A 167 14.71 13.34 -16.89
CA LYS A 167 14.29 14.30 -17.92
C LYS A 167 14.13 15.70 -17.34
N MET A 168 13.49 15.86 -16.18
CA MET A 168 13.35 17.16 -15.51
C MET A 168 14.71 17.74 -15.14
N ASN A 169 15.60 16.94 -14.52
CA ASN A 169 16.94 17.41 -14.17
C ASN A 169 17.78 17.83 -15.39
N SER A 170 17.55 17.25 -16.57
CA SER A 170 18.22 17.69 -17.81
C SER A 170 17.78 19.07 -18.31
N LEU A 171 16.63 19.58 -17.83
CA LEU A 171 16.11 20.90 -18.14
C LEU A 171 16.61 21.97 -17.18
N PHE A 172 17.22 21.58 -16.05
CA PHE A 172 17.67 22.50 -15.01
C PHE A 172 19.16 22.85 -15.18
N SER A 173 19.57 24.00 -14.65
CA SER A 173 21.00 24.33 -14.54
C SER A 173 21.76 23.46 -13.54
N SER A 174 21.04 22.88 -12.57
CA SER A 174 21.57 21.92 -11.59
C SER A 174 20.48 20.92 -11.17
N PRO A 175 20.82 19.66 -10.84
CA PRO A 175 19.82 18.67 -10.42
C PRO A 175 19.06 19.09 -9.15
N VAL A 176 17.73 19.03 -9.20
CA VAL A 176 16.83 19.37 -8.08
C VAL A 176 16.15 18.12 -7.52
N LEU A 177 15.71 17.22 -8.41
CA LEU A 177 14.98 16.01 -8.07
C LEU A 177 15.94 14.83 -7.86
N ARG A 178 15.53 13.86 -7.04
CA ARG A 178 16.31 12.65 -6.74
C ARG A 178 15.61 11.42 -7.30
N PRO A 179 16.35 10.45 -7.88
CA PRO A 179 15.78 9.16 -8.21
C PRO A 179 15.45 8.39 -6.93
N CYS A 180 14.53 7.45 -7.02
CA CYS A 180 14.10 6.60 -5.92
C CYS A 180 14.32 5.12 -6.22
N GLN A 181 14.43 4.32 -5.16
CA GLN A 181 14.55 2.87 -5.23
C GLN A 181 13.25 2.21 -4.74
N ALA A 182 12.84 1.14 -5.42
CA ALA A 182 11.76 0.30 -4.93
C ALA A 182 12.26 -0.51 -3.73
N LEU A 183 11.52 -0.48 -2.63
CA LEU A 183 11.74 -1.37 -1.50
C LEU A 183 10.69 -2.48 -1.54
N LEU A 184 11.10 -3.66 -1.99
CA LEU A 184 10.21 -4.82 -2.13
C LEU A 184 9.95 -5.48 -0.77
N SER A 185 8.78 -6.11 -0.63
CA SER A 185 8.46 -6.93 0.54
C SER A 185 9.09 -8.32 0.38
N ASP A 186 9.70 -8.84 1.43
CA ASP A 186 10.23 -10.23 1.47
C ASP A 186 9.12 -11.28 1.35
N THR A 187 7.87 -10.88 1.61
CA THR A 187 6.69 -11.72 1.48
C THR A 187 5.97 -11.44 0.17
N GLY A 188 5.84 -12.48 -0.66
CA GLY A 188 5.03 -12.45 -1.87
C GLY A 188 3.56 -12.11 -1.58
N ARG A 189 2.79 -11.86 -2.64
CA ARG A 189 1.36 -11.51 -2.52
C ARG A 189 0.60 -12.58 -1.74
N LEU A 190 -0.09 -12.14 -0.67
CA LEU A 190 -0.95 -13.01 0.11
C LEU A 190 -2.17 -13.43 -0.73
N PRO A 191 -2.44 -14.74 -0.91
CA PRO A 191 -3.62 -15.20 -1.61
C PRO A 191 -4.90 -14.85 -0.83
N GLY A 192 -6.01 -14.76 -1.56
CA GLY A 192 -7.33 -14.64 -0.94
C GLY A 192 -7.67 -15.86 -0.09
N ILE A 193 -8.68 -15.72 0.78
CA ILE A 193 -9.17 -16.86 1.60
C ILE A 193 -9.69 -18.03 0.74
N ASP A 194 -10.05 -17.74 -0.51
CA ASP A 194 -10.51 -18.66 -1.54
C ASP A 194 -9.38 -19.32 -2.35
N GLY A 195 -8.11 -18.96 -2.08
CA GLY A 195 -6.95 -19.43 -2.84
C GLY A 195 -6.68 -18.68 -4.14
N SER A 196 -7.47 -17.64 -4.46
CA SER A 196 -7.17 -16.76 -5.59
C SER A 196 -5.81 -16.08 -5.40
N ALA A 197 -5.08 -15.87 -6.51
CA ALA A 197 -3.72 -15.32 -6.50
C ALA A 197 -3.59 -13.92 -5.84
N LYS A 198 -4.71 -13.22 -5.60
CA LYS A 198 -4.74 -11.92 -4.93
C LYS A 198 -5.94 -11.81 -4.00
N MET A 199 -5.69 -11.36 -2.78
CA MET A 199 -6.72 -10.84 -1.88
C MET A 199 -7.21 -9.48 -2.38
N SER A 200 -8.52 -9.34 -2.64
CA SER A 200 -9.12 -8.05 -3.02
C SER A 200 -10.59 -7.94 -2.62
N LYS A 201 -11.01 -6.73 -2.22
CA LYS A 201 -12.38 -6.47 -1.74
C LYS A 201 -13.44 -6.78 -2.79
N SER A 202 -13.14 -6.50 -4.06
CA SER A 202 -14.03 -6.77 -5.20
C SER A 202 -14.30 -8.26 -5.41
N LEU A 203 -13.38 -9.14 -4.98
CA LEU A 203 -13.57 -10.59 -5.04
C LEU A 203 -14.25 -11.16 -3.78
N GLY A 204 -14.50 -10.33 -2.77
CA GLY A 204 -15.11 -10.78 -1.50
C GLY A 204 -14.24 -11.76 -0.69
N ASN A 205 -12.95 -11.89 -1.04
CA ASN A 205 -12.04 -12.90 -0.50
C ASN A 205 -11.03 -12.34 0.53
N THR A 206 -11.37 -11.23 1.18
CA THR A 206 -10.46 -10.51 2.09
C THR A 206 -10.77 -10.74 3.55
N LEU A 207 -9.73 -10.71 4.39
CA LEU A 207 -9.87 -10.63 5.84
C LEU A 207 -9.41 -9.24 6.34
N LEU A 208 -10.37 -8.41 6.76
CA LEU A 208 -10.12 -7.04 7.22
C LEU A 208 -9.29 -7.02 8.52
N LEU A 209 -8.54 -5.94 8.74
CA LEU A 209 -7.81 -5.72 10.00
C LEU A 209 -8.73 -5.56 11.22
N SER A 210 -10.01 -5.26 10.97
CA SER A 210 -11.05 -5.14 12.00
C SER A 210 -11.88 -6.41 12.16
N ALA A 211 -11.47 -7.54 11.56
CA ALA A 211 -12.28 -8.75 11.55
C ALA A 211 -12.59 -9.26 12.98
N SER A 212 -13.85 -9.62 13.21
CA SER A 212 -14.26 -10.27 14.47
C SER A 212 -13.67 -11.67 14.56
N GLU A 213 -13.64 -12.22 15.77
CA GLU A 213 -13.14 -13.59 16.01
C GLU A 213 -13.91 -14.61 15.19
N GLU A 214 -15.24 -14.47 15.14
CA GLU A 214 -16.13 -15.31 14.33
C GLU A 214 -15.81 -15.19 12.82
N THR A 215 -15.46 -13.99 12.35
CA THR A 215 -15.11 -13.76 10.94
C THR A 215 -13.79 -14.44 10.59
N ILE A 216 -12.80 -14.35 11.48
CA ILE A 216 -11.52 -15.06 11.34
C ILE A 216 -11.75 -16.57 11.34
N HIS A 217 -12.51 -17.09 12.32
CA HIS A 217 -12.85 -18.50 12.43
C HIS A 217 -13.51 -19.04 11.16
N ARG A 218 -14.55 -18.35 10.66
CA ARG A 218 -15.24 -18.74 9.42
C ARG A 218 -14.32 -18.71 8.21
N ALA A 219 -13.49 -17.68 8.09
CA ALA A 219 -12.56 -17.54 6.98
C ALA A 219 -11.54 -18.69 6.96
N VAL A 220 -10.87 -18.96 8.10
CA VAL A 220 -9.87 -20.04 8.21
C VAL A 220 -10.50 -21.41 8.02
N SER A 221 -11.70 -21.63 8.57
CA SER A 221 -12.44 -22.88 8.37
C SER A 221 -12.75 -23.15 6.89
N ALA A 222 -13.07 -22.10 6.13
CA ALA A 222 -13.38 -22.19 4.71
C ALA A 222 -12.15 -22.27 3.78
N MET A 223 -10.92 -22.02 4.28
CA MET A 223 -9.72 -22.02 3.45
C MET A 223 -9.48 -23.37 2.79
N TYR A 224 -9.12 -23.31 1.51
CA TYR A 224 -8.74 -24.47 0.73
C TYR A 224 -7.37 -25.01 1.15
N THR A 225 -7.26 -26.33 1.30
CA THR A 225 -6.05 -27.06 1.67
C THR A 225 -5.55 -27.90 0.50
N ASP A 226 -5.80 -29.21 0.50
CA ASP A 226 -5.45 -30.16 -0.56
C ASP A 226 -6.64 -31.08 -0.83
N PRO A 227 -7.19 -31.11 -2.06
CA PRO A 227 -8.37 -31.91 -2.38
C PRO A 227 -8.08 -33.42 -2.33
N ASN A 228 -6.81 -33.82 -2.36
CA ASN A 228 -6.38 -35.22 -2.30
C ASN A 228 -6.06 -35.68 -0.87
N HIS A 229 -6.04 -34.77 0.11
CA HIS A 229 -5.81 -35.09 1.51
C HIS A 229 -7.15 -35.46 2.18
N LEU A 230 -7.57 -36.72 2.01
CA LEU A 230 -8.90 -37.19 2.42
C LEU A 230 -8.95 -37.70 3.86
N LYS A 231 -7.84 -38.24 4.37
CA LYS A 231 -7.70 -38.75 5.75
C LYS A 231 -6.45 -38.18 6.39
N ILE A 232 -6.45 -38.08 7.71
CA ILE A 232 -5.29 -37.59 8.49
C ILE A 232 -4.00 -38.34 8.18
N SER A 233 -4.09 -39.65 7.90
CA SER A 233 -2.94 -40.50 7.57
C SER A 233 -2.37 -40.28 6.17
N ASP A 234 -3.13 -39.67 5.27
CA ASP A 234 -2.72 -39.51 3.88
C ASP A 234 -1.64 -38.41 3.79
N PRO A 235 -0.64 -38.55 2.91
CA PRO A 235 0.31 -37.47 2.66
C PRO A 235 -0.38 -36.31 1.91
N GLY A 236 -0.14 -35.07 2.35
CA GLY A 236 -0.72 -33.88 1.75
C GLY A 236 0.29 -33.00 1.00
N LYS A 237 -0.22 -32.20 0.06
CA LYS A 237 0.57 -31.24 -0.75
C LYS A 237 0.60 -29.85 -0.10
N ILE A 238 1.78 -29.23 -0.07
CA ILE A 238 1.97 -27.84 0.41
C ILE A 238 1.70 -26.83 -0.71
N GLU A 239 2.12 -27.13 -1.93
CA GLU A 239 1.91 -26.25 -3.08
C GLU A 239 0.41 -26.11 -3.38
N GLY A 240 -0.07 -24.86 -3.38
CA GLY A 240 -1.49 -24.54 -3.55
C GLY A 240 -2.30 -24.58 -2.25
N ASN A 241 -1.71 -24.98 -1.12
CA ASN A 241 -2.37 -24.99 0.18
C ASN A 241 -2.38 -23.59 0.80
N VAL A 242 -3.56 -22.98 0.86
CA VAL A 242 -3.75 -21.60 1.32
C VAL A 242 -3.37 -21.46 2.80
N VAL A 243 -3.68 -22.47 3.61
CA VAL A 243 -3.39 -22.47 5.05
C VAL A 243 -1.89 -22.37 5.31
N PHE A 244 -1.08 -23.18 4.62
CA PHE A 244 0.38 -23.10 4.78
C PHE A 244 0.97 -21.81 4.24
N THR A 245 0.42 -21.26 3.16
CA THR A 245 0.82 -19.94 2.65
C THR A 245 0.59 -18.84 3.68
N TRP A 246 -0.53 -18.89 4.40
CA TRP A 246 -0.83 -17.94 5.46
C TRP A 246 -0.01 -18.20 6.73
N LEU A 247 0.24 -19.46 7.12
CA LEU A 247 1.15 -19.79 8.22
C LEU A 247 2.56 -19.24 7.94
N ASP A 248 3.07 -19.37 6.72
CA ASP A 248 4.35 -18.78 6.33
C ASP A 248 4.35 -17.26 6.47
N ALA A 249 3.23 -16.58 6.20
CA ALA A 249 3.15 -15.13 6.28
C ALA A 249 3.05 -14.60 7.72
N PHE A 250 2.29 -15.29 8.58
CA PHE A 250 1.88 -14.78 9.90
C PHE A 250 2.52 -15.47 11.08
N HIS A 251 2.83 -16.77 10.99
CA HIS A 251 3.31 -17.52 12.14
C HIS A 251 4.71 -17.04 12.55
N PRO A 252 4.95 -16.66 13.82
CA PRO A 252 6.24 -16.12 14.25
C PRO A 252 7.35 -17.19 14.28
N ASP A 253 7.02 -18.42 14.68
CA ASP A 253 7.97 -19.53 14.70
C ASP A 253 7.98 -20.24 13.33
N LYS A 254 9.00 -19.95 12.52
CA LYS A 254 9.18 -20.57 11.20
C LYS A 254 9.63 -22.03 11.27
N ALA A 255 10.30 -22.43 12.35
CA ALA A 255 10.74 -23.82 12.53
C ALA A 255 9.54 -24.73 12.79
N LYS A 256 8.57 -24.28 13.59
CA LYS A 256 7.29 -24.98 13.78
C LYS A 256 6.53 -25.14 12.47
N VAL A 257 6.42 -24.10 11.65
CA VAL A 257 5.76 -24.19 10.33
C VAL A 257 6.48 -25.19 9.43
N ALA A 258 7.82 -25.18 9.40
CA ALA A 258 8.59 -26.14 8.63
C ALA A 258 8.37 -27.60 9.10
N ALA A 259 8.32 -27.83 10.42
CA ALA A 259 8.00 -29.14 10.99
C ALA A 259 6.57 -29.59 10.65
N MET A 260 5.59 -28.68 10.71
CA MET A 260 4.20 -28.96 10.32
C MET A 260 4.10 -29.32 8.84
N LYS A 261 4.83 -28.61 7.95
CA LYS A 261 4.88 -28.95 6.53
C LYS A 261 5.44 -30.35 6.30
N ALA A 262 6.55 -30.69 6.95
CA ALA A 262 7.14 -32.02 6.85
C ALA A 262 6.18 -33.12 7.33
N HIS A 263 5.51 -32.90 8.46
CA HIS A 263 4.52 -33.84 8.99
C HIS A 263 3.30 -33.98 8.06
N TYR A 264 2.80 -32.87 7.49
CA TYR A 264 1.71 -32.89 6.52
C TYR A 264 2.08 -33.68 5.25
N GLN A 265 3.30 -33.51 4.75
CA GLN A 265 3.79 -34.23 3.56
C GLN A 265 4.03 -35.72 3.80
N GLN A 266 4.37 -36.11 5.03
CA GLN A 266 4.53 -37.51 5.42
C GLN A 266 3.17 -38.20 5.65
N GLY A 267 2.14 -37.42 6.00
CA GLY A 267 0.88 -37.92 6.53
C GLY A 267 0.92 -38.05 8.05
N GLY A 268 -0.25 -37.94 8.68
CA GLY A 268 -0.43 -37.93 10.14
C GLY A 268 -0.91 -36.59 10.72
N LEU A 269 -0.91 -35.52 9.92
CA LEU A 269 -1.34 -34.18 10.34
C LEU A 269 -2.63 -33.74 9.62
N GLY A 270 -3.73 -33.68 10.35
CA GLY A 270 -5.02 -33.27 9.79
C GLY A 270 -5.14 -31.76 9.51
N ASP A 271 -5.88 -31.39 8.47
CA ASP A 271 -6.17 -30.00 8.09
C ASP A 271 -6.67 -29.14 9.24
N ARG A 272 -7.51 -29.72 10.11
CA ARG A 272 -8.07 -29.02 11.27
C ARG A 272 -6.96 -28.55 12.21
N VAL A 273 -5.89 -29.32 12.39
CA VAL A 273 -4.77 -28.92 13.26
C VAL A 273 -4.04 -27.74 12.64
N CYS A 274 -3.75 -27.79 11.33
CA CYS A 274 -3.13 -26.68 10.60
C CYS A 274 -3.99 -25.41 10.62
N LYS A 275 -5.31 -25.56 10.43
CA LYS A 275 -6.28 -24.46 10.48
C LYS A 275 -6.40 -23.86 11.87
N ASN A 276 -6.46 -24.67 12.92
CA ASN A 276 -6.48 -24.18 14.29
C ASN A 276 -5.22 -23.37 14.62
N GLU A 277 -4.05 -23.85 14.19
CA GLU A 277 -2.79 -23.12 14.39
C GLU A 277 -2.80 -21.76 13.68
N LEU A 278 -3.28 -21.73 12.43
CA LEU A 278 -3.42 -20.48 11.69
C LEU A 278 -4.43 -19.54 12.36
N GLU A 279 -5.57 -20.07 12.82
CA GLU A 279 -6.58 -19.30 13.52
C GLU A 279 -6.00 -18.64 14.77
N THR A 280 -5.34 -19.40 15.65
CA THR A 280 -4.68 -18.86 16.85
C THR A 280 -3.73 -17.72 16.49
N CYS A 281 -2.86 -17.93 15.50
CA CYS A 281 -1.91 -16.91 15.04
C CYS A 281 -2.62 -15.62 14.55
N LEU A 282 -3.70 -15.75 13.78
CA LEU A 282 -4.47 -14.61 13.28
C LEU A 282 -5.23 -13.88 14.39
N GLN A 283 -5.80 -14.60 15.36
CA GLN A 283 -6.50 -13.99 16.50
C GLN A 283 -5.52 -13.19 17.35
N GLU A 284 -4.36 -13.76 17.68
CA GLU A 284 -3.31 -13.07 18.45
C GLU A 284 -2.79 -11.82 17.74
N LEU A 285 -2.63 -11.88 16.41
CA LEU A 285 -2.22 -10.74 15.60
C LEU A 285 -3.30 -9.65 15.55
N ILE A 286 -4.54 -10.02 15.26
CA ILE A 286 -5.63 -9.07 14.95
C ILE A 286 -6.25 -8.50 16.23
N ALA A 287 -6.33 -9.24 17.33
CA ALA A 287 -6.96 -8.77 18.57
C ALA A 287 -6.48 -7.37 19.01
N PRO A 288 -5.17 -7.11 19.19
CA PRO A 288 -4.70 -5.78 19.61
C PRO A 288 -4.89 -4.71 18.53
N ILE A 289 -4.86 -5.08 17.24
CA ILE A 289 -5.15 -4.16 16.13
C ILE A 289 -6.63 -3.75 16.17
N ARG A 290 -7.52 -4.72 16.33
CA ARG A 290 -8.97 -4.52 16.40
C ARG A 290 -9.37 -3.62 17.57
N GLU A 291 -8.78 -3.82 18.74
CA GLU A 291 -8.99 -2.98 19.92
C GLU A 291 -8.54 -1.54 19.68
N ARG A 292 -7.28 -1.32 19.28
CA ARG A 292 -6.77 0.03 18.98
C ARG A 292 -7.60 0.73 17.92
N ARG A 293 -7.98 0.01 16.87
CA ARG A 293 -8.82 0.55 15.78
C ARG A 293 -10.18 1.02 16.30
N ALA A 294 -10.82 0.23 17.16
CA ALA A 294 -12.11 0.59 17.76
C ALA A 294 -12.02 1.90 18.55
N THR A 295 -10.93 2.09 19.31
CA THR A 295 -10.65 3.36 20.01
C THR A 295 -10.49 4.52 19.03
N PHE A 296 -9.63 4.37 18.00
CA PHE A 296 -9.35 5.45 17.06
C PHE A 296 -10.56 5.86 16.23
N ILE A 297 -11.33 4.90 15.71
CA ILE A 297 -12.45 5.21 14.81
C ILE A 297 -13.66 5.80 15.54
N ALA A 298 -13.73 5.66 16.86
CA ALA A 298 -14.78 6.27 17.68
C ALA A 298 -14.66 7.80 17.71
N ASP A 299 -13.45 8.36 17.54
CA ASP A 299 -13.20 9.79 17.48
C ASP A 299 -12.65 10.21 16.11
N LYS A 300 -13.56 10.39 15.15
CA LYS A 300 -13.21 10.90 13.81
C LYS A 300 -12.66 12.33 13.86
N GLY A 301 -13.02 13.15 14.85
CA GLY A 301 -12.53 14.52 14.98
C GLY A 301 -11.04 14.53 15.25
N MET A 302 -10.59 13.73 16.21
CA MET A 302 -9.17 13.55 16.52
C MET A 302 -8.39 13.01 15.32
N LEU A 303 -8.95 12.03 14.60
CA LEU A 303 -8.32 11.50 13.37
C LEU A 303 -8.09 12.60 12.32
N MET A 304 -9.09 13.44 12.06
CA MET A 304 -8.95 14.53 11.10
C MET A 304 -7.96 15.60 11.56
N GLU A 305 -7.88 15.88 12.86
CA GLU A 305 -6.91 16.83 13.42
C GLU A 305 -5.47 16.31 13.30
N LEU A 306 -5.25 15.02 13.53
CA LEU A 306 -3.96 14.37 13.31
C LEU A 306 -3.55 14.45 11.83
N LEU A 307 -4.48 14.13 10.92
CA LEU A 307 -4.24 14.19 9.48
C LEU A 307 -3.94 15.61 9.01
N LYS A 308 -4.63 16.61 9.58
CA LYS A 308 -4.37 18.03 9.31
C LYS A 308 -2.95 18.41 9.70
N LYS A 309 -2.52 18.10 10.92
CA LYS A 309 -1.15 18.39 11.40
C LYS A 309 -0.07 17.75 10.54
N GLY A 310 -0.25 16.49 10.15
CA GLY A 310 0.68 15.82 9.24
C GLY A 310 0.68 16.44 7.84
N SER A 311 -0.48 16.87 7.34
CA SER A 311 -0.61 17.56 6.05
C SER A 311 0.03 18.96 6.07
N GLU A 312 -0.05 19.70 7.19
CA GLU A 312 0.64 20.99 7.36
C GLU A 312 2.17 20.84 7.24
N ARG A 313 2.74 19.84 7.92
CA ARG A 313 4.18 19.52 7.80
C ARG A 313 4.57 19.13 6.37
N ALA A 314 3.75 18.28 5.74
CA ALA A 314 3.98 17.84 4.36
C ALA A 314 3.82 19.00 3.35
N HIS A 315 2.97 19.98 3.64
CA HIS A 315 2.76 21.15 2.79
C HIS A 315 4.06 21.95 2.65
N GLU A 316 4.74 22.27 3.75
CA GLU A 316 6.02 22.99 3.73
C GLU A 316 7.08 22.26 2.88
N VAL A 317 7.20 20.94 3.08
CA VAL A 317 8.18 20.11 2.35
C VAL A 317 7.90 20.10 0.85
N THR A 318 6.65 19.84 0.46
CA THR A 318 6.26 19.70 -0.94
C THR A 318 6.30 21.04 -1.68
N GLN A 319 5.93 22.14 -1.01
CA GLN A 319 6.00 23.48 -1.59
C GLN A 319 7.43 23.95 -1.83
N LYS A 320 8.35 23.64 -0.92
CA LYS A 320 9.77 23.91 -1.13
C LYS A 320 10.28 23.20 -2.39
N THR A 321 9.96 21.93 -2.56
CA THR A 321 10.36 21.18 -3.77
C THR A 321 9.75 21.78 -5.04
N LEU A 322 8.47 22.15 -5.02
CA LEU A 322 7.82 22.81 -6.16
C LEU A 322 8.55 24.11 -6.53
N GLN A 323 8.89 24.95 -5.55
CA GLN A 323 9.63 26.19 -5.81
C GLN A 323 10.99 25.94 -6.47
N GLU A 324 11.73 24.95 -5.97
CA GLU A 324 13.02 24.56 -6.56
C GLU A 324 12.85 24.07 -8.01
N VAL A 325 11.83 23.27 -8.29
CA VAL A 325 11.51 22.82 -9.66
C VAL A 325 11.15 24.00 -10.56
N LYS A 326 10.30 24.92 -10.11
CA LYS A 326 9.91 26.11 -10.88
C LYS A 326 11.10 27.00 -11.20
N ARG A 327 11.98 27.24 -10.22
CA ARG A 327 13.23 27.98 -10.42
C ARG A 327 14.17 27.24 -11.38
N GLY A 328 14.26 25.91 -11.28
CA GLY A 328 15.02 25.07 -12.19
C GLY A 328 14.55 25.19 -13.64
N LEU A 329 13.23 25.33 -13.86
CA LEU A 329 12.62 25.59 -15.18
C LEU A 329 12.71 27.05 -15.64
N GLY A 330 13.24 27.97 -14.81
CA GLY A 330 13.26 29.40 -15.11
C GLY A 330 11.90 30.10 -14.99
N LEU A 331 10.92 29.49 -14.32
CA LEU A 331 9.61 30.09 -14.07
C LEU A 331 9.67 31.08 -12.89
N PRO A 332 8.96 32.22 -12.97
CA PRO A 332 8.90 33.17 -11.85
C PRO A 332 8.17 32.56 -10.65
N THR A 333 8.76 32.68 -9.46
CA THR A 333 8.12 32.33 -8.17
C THR A 333 7.62 33.59 -7.49
N LEU A 334 6.31 33.87 -7.59
CA LEU A 334 5.71 35.12 -7.10
C LEU A 334 5.40 35.12 -5.60
N PHE A 335 5.37 33.95 -4.96
CA PHE A 335 5.11 33.78 -3.54
C PHE A 335 6.33 33.13 -2.88
N GLN A 336 6.71 33.61 -1.70
CA GLN A 336 7.69 32.97 -0.84
C GLN A 336 6.99 31.89 0.01
N VAL A 337 7.69 30.78 0.28
CA VAL A 337 7.22 29.67 1.11
C VAL A 337 8.00 29.70 2.40
#